data_AF-A0A8C9W6X1-F1
#
_entry.id   AF-A0A8C9W6X1-F1
#
_cell.length_a   1.000
_cell.length_b   1.000
_cell.length_c   1.000
_cell.angle_alpha   90.00
_cell.angle_beta   90.00
_cell.angle_gamma   90.00
#
_symmetry.space_group_name_H-M   'P 1'
#
loop_
_entity.id
_entity.type
_entity.pdbx_description
1 polymer ?
#
loop_
_entity_poly.entity_id
_entity_poly.type
_entity_poly.pdbx_seq_one_letter_code
_entity_poly.pdbx_strand_id
1 'polypeptide(L)'
;MNHCFGSCFTMMIVFFLFFYFLLIHRFKETRKDDVWLVDFYAPWCGYCKKLEPVWREVGAELRSSGSPVRVGMIDATAHTGVAAEFAVRGYPTIKLFKGDLSYNYKGPRTKDAIIEFANRVAGPVVRPLPSKQMFEHIMKRHDVLFVYVGGDSTLKDKYIEVASEQIINTYFFSASEEVLPEVVTLNEVPAVVVFKDGAYFVYDGESCMCLIFESVTLGKVVAMFMSVLWFLVDLFFTLDFQFGYMDGNDYINSLIMGEVTVPSIIILNASNEQYFLPSEPVETMEQLIHFMNSVLDGTSQAQGGDNFFQRLKRLAYDGKSTVMSVFRSSPILGCFLFGLPIAVISLMCYGICTASVSDDASEDLEPLQREGLTEDEEEEEEEEEDVGQGQKAPMELKGPNEPGKEELGKKNMKSKKVD
;
A
#
# COMPACT_ATOMS: atom_id res chain seq x y z
N MET A 1 11.80 -48.05 17.81
CA MET A 1 11.61 -46.60 17.99
C MET A 1 11.32 -45.84 16.68
N ASN A 2 11.67 -46.35 15.50
CA ASN A 2 11.46 -45.63 14.22
C ASN A 2 10.07 -45.77 13.58
N HIS A 3 9.17 -46.61 14.12
CA HIS A 3 7.80 -46.78 13.59
C HIS A 3 6.75 -45.84 14.23
N CYS A 4 7.03 -45.21 15.38
CA CYS A 4 6.11 -44.23 16.00
C CYS A 4 6.25 -42.82 15.41
N PHE A 5 7.45 -42.42 14.98
CA PHE A 5 7.69 -41.09 14.42
C PHE A 5 7.02 -40.91 13.05
N GLY A 6 7.06 -41.96 12.21
CA GLY A 6 6.43 -41.94 10.88
C GLY A 6 4.90 -41.84 10.93
N SER A 7 4.26 -42.54 11.87
CA SER A 7 2.79 -42.53 12.03
C SER A 7 2.26 -41.21 12.59
N CYS A 8 3.02 -40.52 13.44
CA CYS A 8 2.61 -39.23 14.00
C CYS A 8 2.77 -38.10 12.98
N PHE A 9 3.83 -38.15 12.15
CA PHE A 9 4.09 -37.16 11.10
C PHE A 9 3.12 -37.30 9.91
N THR A 10 2.78 -38.54 9.52
CA THR A 10 1.72 -38.78 8.51
C THR A 10 0.34 -38.45 9.04
N MET A 11 0.01 -38.70 10.32
CA MET A 11 -1.26 -38.21 10.88
C MET A 11 -1.32 -36.68 10.95
N MET A 12 -0.24 -35.98 11.29
CA MET A 12 -0.21 -34.51 11.26
C MET A 12 -0.41 -33.95 9.86
N ILE A 13 0.27 -34.51 8.85
CA ILE A 13 0.16 -34.07 7.45
C ILE A 13 -1.21 -34.40 6.86
N VAL A 14 -1.77 -35.57 7.18
CA VAL A 14 -3.13 -35.96 6.75
C VAL A 14 -4.16 -35.09 7.46
N PHE A 15 -4.00 -34.74 8.75
CA PHE A 15 -4.89 -33.76 9.41
C PHE A 15 -4.75 -32.36 8.81
N PHE A 16 -3.53 -31.92 8.48
CA PHE A 16 -3.27 -30.62 7.85
C PHE A 16 -3.89 -30.53 6.46
N LEU A 17 -3.73 -31.56 5.62
CA LEU A 17 -4.29 -31.64 4.26
C LEU A 17 -5.81 -31.88 4.26
N PHE A 18 -6.34 -32.64 5.21
CA PHE A 18 -7.78 -32.87 5.34
C PHE A 18 -8.51 -31.62 5.86
N PHE A 19 -7.89 -30.81 6.73
CA PHE A 19 -8.42 -29.49 7.08
C PHE A 19 -8.34 -28.50 5.91
N TYR A 20 -7.29 -28.58 5.09
CA TYR A 20 -7.07 -27.67 3.97
C TYR A 20 -8.07 -27.88 2.82
N PHE A 21 -8.29 -29.13 2.43
CA PHE A 21 -9.12 -29.46 1.26
C PHE A 21 -10.63 -29.50 1.60
N LEU A 22 -11.00 -29.85 2.84
CA LEU A 22 -12.40 -29.88 3.28
C LEU A 22 -12.97 -28.49 3.59
N LEU A 23 -12.10 -27.48 3.82
CA LEU A 23 -12.53 -26.13 4.15
C LEU A 23 -13.33 -25.50 3.02
N ILE A 24 -12.91 -25.62 1.76
CA ILE A 24 -13.34 -24.66 0.72
C ILE A 24 -14.76 -24.93 0.22
N HIS A 25 -15.15 -26.20 0.07
CA HIS A 25 -16.51 -26.55 -0.38
C HIS A 25 -17.56 -26.40 0.73
N ARG A 26 -17.14 -26.50 2.00
CA ARG A 26 -18.00 -26.32 3.19
C ARG A 26 -17.96 -24.90 3.72
N PHE A 27 -16.90 -24.12 3.47
CA PHE A 27 -16.68 -22.78 4.02
C PHE A 27 -17.87 -21.87 3.77
N LYS A 28 -18.48 -21.94 2.59
CA LYS A 28 -19.67 -21.15 2.24
C LYS A 28 -20.86 -21.42 3.17
N GLU A 29 -21.07 -22.67 3.55
CA GLU A 29 -22.18 -23.10 4.39
C GLU A 29 -21.83 -22.98 5.88
N THR A 30 -20.63 -23.41 6.28
CA THR A 30 -20.17 -23.42 7.68
C THR A 30 -19.67 -22.07 8.18
N ARG A 31 -19.59 -21.03 7.34
CA ARG A 31 -19.18 -19.69 7.80
C ARG A 31 -20.29 -18.89 8.47
N LYS A 32 -21.56 -19.27 8.26
CA LYS A 32 -22.67 -18.45 8.76
C LYS A 32 -22.80 -18.50 10.29
N ASP A 33 -22.49 -19.65 10.87
CA ASP A 33 -22.65 -19.89 12.31
C ASP A 33 -21.41 -19.48 13.13
N ASP A 34 -20.33 -19.07 12.48
CA ASP A 34 -19.02 -18.89 13.12
C ASP A 34 -18.25 -17.68 12.58
N VAL A 35 -17.28 -17.20 13.36
CA VAL A 35 -16.41 -16.10 12.94
C VAL A 35 -15.14 -16.67 12.31
N TRP A 36 -14.86 -16.26 11.07
CA TRP A 36 -13.68 -16.72 10.32
C TRP A 36 -12.74 -15.56 9.98
N LEU A 37 -11.47 -15.69 10.33
CA LEU A 37 -10.40 -14.83 9.85
C LEU A 37 -9.64 -15.59 8.74
N VAL A 38 -9.63 -15.05 7.52
CA VAL A 38 -9.13 -15.75 6.33
C VAL A 38 -8.08 -14.91 5.61
N ASP A 39 -6.93 -15.53 5.30
CA ASP A 39 -5.93 -15.01 4.37
C ASP A 39 -6.16 -15.58 2.97
N PHE A 40 -6.45 -14.70 2.02
CA PHE A 40 -6.50 -15.02 0.60
C PHE A 40 -5.12 -14.75 0.00
N TYR A 41 -4.43 -15.83 -0.35
CA TYR A 41 -3.03 -15.79 -0.77
C TYR A 41 -2.84 -16.39 -2.17
N ALA A 42 -1.64 -16.16 -2.73
CA ALA A 42 -1.15 -16.84 -3.91
C ALA A 42 0.21 -17.49 -3.61
N PRO A 43 0.46 -18.73 -4.06
CA PRO A 43 1.66 -19.51 -3.68
C PRO A 43 2.97 -18.88 -4.15
N TRP A 44 2.94 -18.10 -5.21
CA TRP A 44 4.09 -17.40 -5.78
C TRP A 44 4.31 -15.99 -5.20
N CYS A 45 3.38 -15.45 -4.40
CA CYS A 45 3.48 -14.09 -3.88
C CYS A 45 4.50 -13.98 -2.73
N GLY A 46 5.52 -13.14 -2.91
CA GLY A 46 6.55 -12.91 -1.88
C GLY A 46 6.01 -12.31 -0.58
N TYR A 47 5.00 -11.42 -0.65
CA TYR A 47 4.36 -10.86 0.55
C TYR A 47 3.55 -11.89 1.32
N CYS A 48 2.90 -12.84 0.63
CA CYS A 48 2.20 -13.96 1.27
C CYS A 48 3.18 -14.87 2.02
N LYS A 49 4.32 -15.22 1.41
CA LYS A 49 5.36 -16.03 2.06
C LYS A 49 5.92 -15.38 3.32
N LYS A 50 6.04 -14.05 3.33
CA LYS A 50 6.45 -13.28 4.52
C LYS A 50 5.38 -13.27 5.62
N LEU A 51 4.09 -13.26 5.24
CA LEU A 51 2.97 -13.26 6.18
C LEU A 51 2.72 -14.64 6.80
N GLU A 52 2.96 -15.72 6.08
CA GLU A 52 2.70 -17.10 6.53
C GLU A 52 3.18 -17.45 7.96
N PRO A 53 4.43 -17.15 8.39
CA PRO A 53 4.85 -17.42 9.76
C PRO A 53 4.03 -16.64 10.79
N VAL A 54 3.76 -15.35 10.52
CA VAL A 54 2.91 -14.49 11.37
C VAL A 54 1.49 -15.05 11.44
N TRP A 55 0.93 -15.48 10.30
CA TRP A 55 -0.42 -16.04 10.21
C TRP A 55 -0.58 -17.31 11.06
N ARG A 56 0.45 -18.17 11.08
CA ARG A 56 0.48 -19.37 11.91
C ARG A 56 0.46 -19.03 13.40
N GLU A 57 1.23 -18.02 13.82
CA GLU A 57 1.23 -17.54 15.21
C GLU A 57 -0.13 -16.94 15.60
N VAL A 58 -0.74 -16.15 14.72
CA VAL A 58 -2.10 -15.61 14.93
C VAL A 58 -3.11 -16.74 15.16
N GLY A 59 -3.09 -17.78 14.31
CA GLY A 59 -3.96 -18.95 14.46
C GLY A 59 -3.74 -19.72 15.77
N ALA A 60 -2.48 -19.87 16.19
CA ALA A 60 -2.15 -20.53 17.45
C ALA A 60 -2.62 -19.71 18.66
N GLU A 61 -2.37 -18.39 18.66
CA GLU A 61 -2.72 -17.49 19.76
C GLU A 61 -4.24 -17.38 19.94
N LEU A 62 -5.00 -17.17 18.85
CA LEU A 62 -6.47 -17.11 18.90
C LEU A 62 -7.06 -18.42 19.40
N ARG A 63 -6.50 -19.56 19.00
CA ARG A 63 -6.94 -20.87 19.50
C ARG A 63 -6.61 -21.06 20.99
N SER A 64 -5.40 -20.70 21.40
CA SER A 64 -4.94 -20.91 22.79
C SER A 64 -5.61 -19.98 23.81
N SER A 65 -5.97 -18.77 23.39
CA SER A 65 -6.72 -17.79 24.19
C SER A 65 -8.22 -18.11 24.32
N GLY A 66 -8.70 -19.17 23.64
CA GLY A 66 -10.12 -19.53 23.64
C GLY A 66 -10.99 -18.60 22.80
N SER A 67 -10.39 -17.87 21.85
CA SER A 67 -11.15 -17.01 20.94
C SER A 67 -12.12 -17.83 20.09
N PRO A 68 -13.35 -17.34 19.84
CA PRO A 68 -14.28 -18.00 18.92
C PRO A 68 -13.88 -17.84 17.44
N VAL A 69 -12.84 -17.05 17.15
CA VAL A 69 -12.39 -16.78 15.78
C VAL A 69 -11.60 -17.97 15.23
N ARG A 70 -12.11 -18.56 14.14
CA ARG A 70 -11.40 -19.60 13.39
C ARG A 70 -10.50 -18.96 12.34
N VAL A 71 -9.26 -19.43 12.26
CA VAL A 71 -8.28 -18.93 11.28
C VAL A 71 -8.17 -19.90 10.11
N GLY A 72 -8.28 -19.37 8.90
CA GLY A 72 -8.20 -20.11 7.64
C GLY A 72 -7.27 -19.42 6.63
N MET A 73 -6.94 -20.16 5.58
CA MET A 73 -6.16 -19.65 4.46
C MET A 73 -6.70 -20.27 3.17
N ILE A 74 -6.84 -19.48 2.11
CA ILE A 74 -7.41 -19.91 0.83
C ILE A 74 -6.47 -19.50 -0.30
N ASP A 75 -6.07 -20.49 -1.12
CA ASP A 75 -5.38 -20.23 -2.37
C ASP A 75 -6.36 -19.62 -3.38
N ALA A 76 -6.32 -18.30 -3.51
CA ALA A 76 -7.21 -17.56 -4.39
C ALA A 76 -6.92 -17.81 -5.88
N THR A 77 -5.73 -18.35 -6.21
CA THR A 77 -5.37 -18.70 -7.59
C THR A 77 -5.97 -20.03 -8.02
N ALA A 78 -6.09 -20.98 -7.08
CA ALA A 78 -6.81 -22.23 -7.30
C ALA A 78 -8.34 -22.06 -7.19
N HIS A 79 -8.80 -21.07 -6.42
CA HIS A 79 -10.23 -20.86 -6.11
C HIS A 79 -10.73 -19.47 -6.55
N THR A 80 -10.57 -19.16 -7.83
CA THR A 80 -10.91 -17.86 -8.42
C THR A 80 -12.37 -17.44 -8.23
N GLY A 81 -13.31 -18.39 -8.23
CA GLY A 81 -14.73 -18.10 -7.96
C GLY A 81 -14.99 -17.58 -6.54
N VAL A 82 -14.30 -18.14 -5.54
CA VAL A 82 -14.37 -17.67 -4.15
C VAL A 82 -13.68 -16.32 -4.00
N ALA A 83 -12.54 -16.13 -4.67
CA ALA A 83 -11.84 -14.86 -4.68
C ALA A 83 -12.69 -13.73 -5.30
N ALA A 84 -13.36 -14.00 -6.42
CA ALA A 84 -14.24 -13.04 -7.08
C ALA A 84 -15.45 -12.66 -6.22
N GLU A 85 -16.12 -13.66 -5.61
CA GLU A 85 -17.27 -13.45 -4.72
C GLU A 85 -16.95 -12.54 -3.54
N PHE A 86 -15.77 -12.71 -2.93
CA PHE A 86 -15.32 -11.87 -1.82
C PHE A 86 -14.52 -10.65 -2.26
N ALA A 87 -14.55 -10.29 -3.55
CA ALA A 87 -13.88 -9.13 -4.11
C ALA A 87 -12.38 -9.04 -3.77
N VAL A 88 -11.68 -10.18 -3.81
CA VAL A 88 -10.23 -10.26 -3.62
C VAL A 88 -9.55 -9.83 -4.93
N ARG A 89 -8.87 -8.67 -4.91
CA ARG A 89 -8.20 -8.08 -6.07
C ARG A 89 -6.68 -8.13 -6.03
N GLY A 90 -6.10 -8.59 -4.92
CA GLY A 90 -4.66 -8.66 -4.72
C GLY A 90 -4.30 -9.54 -3.53
N TYR A 91 -3.01 -9.86 -3.39
CA TYR A 91 -2.52 -10.82 -2.40
C TYR A 91 -1.37 -10.24 -1.57
N PRO A 92 -1.31 -10.51 -0.24
CA PRO A 92 -2.34 -11.16 0.55
C PRO A 92 -3.53 -10.20 0.81
N THR A 93 -4.74 -10.76 0.83
CA THR A 93 -5.94 -10.06 1.31
C THR A 93 -6.47 -10.77 2.55
N ILE A 94 -6.50 -10.07 3.69
CA ILE A 94 -7.02 -10.60 4.94
C ILE A 94 -8.45 -10.09 5.13
N LYS A 95 -9.39 -11.01 5.39
CA LYS A 95 -10.79 -10.70 5.67
C LYS A 95 -11.28 -11.44 6.89
N LEU A 96 -12.14 -10.79 7.67
CA LEU A 96 -12.91 -11.43 8.73
C LEU A 96 -14.38 -11.54 8.30
N PHE A 97 -14.95 -12.72 8.44
CA PHE A 97 -16.34 -13.03 8.15
C PHE A 97 -17.09 -13.29 9.45
N LYS A 98 -18.25 -12.65 9.59
CA LYS A 98 -19.13 -12.79 10.75
C LYS A 98 -20.57 -12.77 10.26
N GLY A 99 -21.20 -13.94 10.23
CA GLY A 99 -22.49 -14.12 9.55
C GLY A 99 -22.37 -13.79 8.06
N ASP A 100 -23.26 -12.92 7.57
CA ASP A 100 -23.23 -12.46 6.18
C ASP A 100 -22.26 -11.28 5.95
N LEU A 101 -21.73 -10.67 7.02
CA LEU A 101 -20.81 -9.53 6.94
C LEU A 101 -19.37 -9.97 6.68
N SER A 102 -18.65 -9.15 5.91
CA SER A 102 -17.22 -9.33 5.65
C SER A 102 -16.46 -8.03 5.87
N TYR A 103 -15.36 -8.10 6.60
CA TYR A 103 -14.56 -6.95 7.02
C TYR A 103 -13.14 -7.07 6.46
N ASN A 104 -12.70 -6.06 5.73
CA ASN A 104 -11.34 -6.00 5.19
C ASN A 104 -10.35 -5.53 6.25
N TYR A 105 -9.26 -6.27 6.42
CA TYR A 105 -8.15 -5.81 7.22
C TYR A 105 -7.20 -4.93 6.40
N LYS A 106 -6.92 -3.72 6.87
CA LYS A 106 -6.01 -2.76 6.22
C LYS A 106 -4.80 -2.37 7.09
N GLY A 107 -4.67 -2.99 8.27
CA GLY A 107 -3.62 -2.64 9.24
C GLY A 107 -2.26 -3.30 8.97
N PRO A 108 -1.27 -3.05 9.86
CA PRO A 108 0.05 -3.65 9.79
C PRO A 108 0.02 -5.18 9.84
N ARG A 109 0.83 -5.87 9.03
CA ARG A 109 0.87 -7.34 8.99
C ARG A 109 1.67 -7.96 10.15
N THR A 110 1.46 -7.46 11.37
CA THR A 110 2.06 -7.98 12.61
C THR A 110 1.04 -8.86 13.34
N LYS A 111 1.55 -9.79 14.16
CA LYS A 111 0.71 -10.71 14.93
C LYS A 111 -0.31 -9.96 15.80
N ASP A 112 0.17 -9.00 16.58
CA ASP A 112 -0.63 -8.30 17.58
C ASP A 112 -1.74 -7.46 16.93
N ALA A 113 -1.43 -6.76 15.82
CA ALA A 113 -2.40 -5.94 15.11
C ALA A 113 -3.51 -6.77 14.44
N ILE A 114 -3.19 -7.97 13.93
CA ILE A 114 -4.18 -8.89 13.35
C ILE A 114 -5.07 -9.49 14.43
N ILE A 115 -4.50 -9.88 15.58
CA ILE A 115 -5.25 -10.41 16.72
C ILE A 115 -6.18 -9.37 17.32
N GLU A 116 -5.70 -8.14 17.50
CA GLU A 116 -6.52 -7.03 17.98
C GLU A 116 -7.71 -6.80 17.06
N PHE A 117 -7.48 -6.74 15.74
CA PHE A 117 -8.55 -6.62 14.75
C PHE A 117 -9.55 -7.78 14.85
N ALA A 118 -9.07 -9.03 14.95
CA ALA A 118 -9.91 -10.20 15.05
C ALA A 118 -10.81 -10.14 16.29
N ASN A 119 -10.24 -9.84 17.46
CA ASN A 119 -10.97 -9.71 18.72
C ASN A 119 -11.95 -8.52 18.71
N ARG A 120 -11.58 -7.42 18.04
CA ARG A 120 -12.45 -6.25 17.87
C ARG A 120 -13.69 -6.58 17.05
N VAL A 121 -13.52 -7.18 15.88
CA VAL A 121 -14.65 -7.39 14.95
C VAL A 121 -15.47 -8.62 15.36
N ALA A 122 -14.85 -9.63 15.96
CA ALA A 122 -15.55 -10.81 16.46
C ALA A 122 -16.47 -10.49 17.65
N GLY A 123 -16.06 -9.56 18.52
CA GLY A 123 -16.84 -9.16 19.70
C GLY A 123 -18.14 -8.40 19.37
N PRO A 124 -18.92 -8.03 20.39
CA PRO A 124 -20.12 -7.19 20.23
C PRO A 124 -19.78 -5.86 19.54
N VAL A 125 -20.71 -5.35 18.73
CA VAL A 125 -20.56 -4.05 18.05
C VAL A 125 -20.37 -2.94 19.08
N VAL A 126 -21.23 -2.92 20.10
CA VAL A 126 -21.12 -2.03 21.26
C VAL A 126 -20.84 -2.87 22.49
N ARG A 127 -19.75 -2.57 23.20
CA ARG A 127 -19.29 -3.32 24.38
C ARG A 127 -19.77 -2.66 25.67
N PRO A 128 -20.52 -3.37 26.53
CA PRO A 128 -20.93 -2.80 27.80
C PRO A 128 -19.73 -2.63 28.74
N LEU A 129 -19.70 -1.51 29.46
CA LEU A 129 -18.78 -1.20 30.55
C LEU A 129 -19.59 -1.25 31.86
N PRO A 130 -19.55 -2.37 32.60
CA PRO A 130 -20.42 -2.59 33.75
C PRO A 130 -19.91 -1.94 35.05
N SER A 131 -18.67 -1.46 35.09
CA SER A 131 -18.07 -0.92 36.32
C SER A 131 -17.07 0.20 36.06
N LYS A 132 -16.94 1.13 37.03
CA LYS A 132 -15.95 2.22 37.00
C LYS A 132 -14.53 1.71 36.77
N GLN A 133 -14.15 0.59 37.41
CA GLN A 133 -12.84 -0.02 37.25
C GLN A 133 -12.58 -0.48 35.81
N MET A 134 -13.58 -1.08 35.15
CA MET A 134 -13.45 -1.47 33.75
C MET A 134 -13.35 -0.24 32.85
N PHE A 135 -14.17 0.77 33.11
CA PHE A 135 -14.13 2.04 32.39
C PHE A 135 -12.73 2.68 32.45
N GLU A 136 -12.18 2.86 33.66
CA GLU A 136 -10.84 3.43 33.86
C GLU A 136 -9.74 2.61 33.16
N HIS A 137 -9.86 1.28 33.20
CA HIS A 137 -8.90 0.40 32.56
C HIS A 137 -8.94 0.52 31.03
N ILE A 138 -10.14 0.64 30.45
CA ILE A 138 -10.33 0.83 29.01
C ILE A 138 -9.87 2.23 28.58
N MET A 139 -10.17 3.26 29.37
CA MET A 139 -9.72 4.64 29.14
C MET A 139 -8.19 4.78 29.16
N LYS A 140 -7.46 3.92 29.88
CA LYS A 140 -5.99 3.88 29.85
C LYS A 140 -5.41 3.15 28.64
N ARG A 141 -6.19 2.27 28.00
CA ARG A 141 -5.75 1.44 26.87
C ARG A 141 -6.08 2.05 25.51
N HIS A 142 -7.01 2.99 25.46
CA HIS A 142 -7.46 3.61 24.22
C HIS A 142 -7.35 5.13 24.31
N ASP A 143 -6.67 5.74 23.33
CA ASP A 143 -6.53 7.20 23.24
C ASP A 143 -7.87 7.90 22.99
N VAL A 144 -8.81 7.18 22.36
CA VAL A 144 -10.15 7.64 22.03
C VAL A 144 -11.16 6.60 22.49
N LEU A 145 -12.20 7.06 23.18
CA LEU A 145 -13.29 6.21 23.65
C LEU A 145 -14.65 6.78 23.28
N PHE A 146 -15.45 6.02 22.52
CA PHE A 146 -16.83 6.35 22.22
C PHE A 146 -17.75 5.58 23.17
N VAL A 147 -18.58 6.29 23.93
CA VAL A 147 -19.44 5.70 24.97
C VAL A 147 -20.88 6.18 24.81
N TYR A 148 -21.79 5.26 24.54
CA TYR A 148 -23.22 5.50 24.62
C TYR A 148 -23.71 5.39 26.06
N VAL A 149 -24.50 6.36 26.51
CA VAL A 149 -25.04 6.43 27.87
C VAL A 149 -26.54 6.60 27.78
N GLY A 150 -27.30 5.65 28.35
CA GLY A 150 -28.77 5.70 28.39
C GLY A 150 -29.46 4.38 28.04
N GLY A 151 -30.79 4.46 27.97
CA GLY A 151 -31.67 3.34 27.63
C GLY A 151 -31.80 3.09 26.14
N ASP A 152 -32.87 2.44 25.70
CA ASP A 152 -33.16 2.29 24.28
C ASP A 152 -33.69 3.61 23.69
N SER A 153 -33.18 4.00 22.52
CA SER A 153 -33.59 5.21 21.83
C SER A 153 -33.22 5.20 20.35
N THR A 154 -33.80 6.11 19.56
CA THR A 154 -33.41 6.30 18.16
C THR A 154 -31.94 6.70 18.02
N LEU A 155 -31.38 7.39 19.01
CA LEU A 155 -29.95 7.71 19.08
C LEU A 155 -29.10 6.45 19.25
N LYS A 156 -29.58 5.47 20.04
CA LYS A 156 -28.90 4.18 20.22
C LYS A 156 -28.81 3.42 18.90
N ASP A 157 -29.90 3.38 18.14
CA ASP A 157 -29.96 2.69 16.86
C ASP A 157 -28.95 3.31 15.87
N LYS A 158 -28.93 4.64 15.77
CA LYS A 158 -27.94 5.38 14.97
C LYS A 158 -26.51 5.13 15.44
N TYR A 159 -26.28 5.11 16.75
CA TYR A 159 -24.96 4.81 17.32
C TYR A 159 -24.50 3.39 16.98
N ILE A 160 -25.40 2.40 17.03
CA ILE A 160 -25.11 1.01 16.64
C ILE A 160 -24.82 0.90 15.15
N GLU A 161 -25.55 1.64 14.30
CA GLU A 161 -25.30 1.70 12.85
C GLU A 161 -23.88 2.21 12.58
N VAL A 162 -23.52 3.39 13.12
CA VAL A 162 -22.17 3.97 13.00
C VAL A 162 -21.12 3.03 13.57
N ALA A 163 -21.38 2.43 14.74
CA ALA A 163 -20.47 1.48 15.36
C ALA A 163 -20.25 0.24 14.48
N SER A 164 -21.28 -0.23 13.76
CA SER A 164 -21.18 -1.38 12.87
C SER A 164 -20.32 -1.09 11.64
N GLU A 165 -20.40 0.12 11.09
CA GLU A 165 -19.58 0.58 9.97
C GLU A 165 -18.12 0.80 10.40
N GLN A 166 -17.91 1.38 11.57
CA GLN A 166 -16.61 1.82 12.07
C GLN A 166 -15.90 0.82 12.99
N ILE A 167 -16.48 -0.37 13.22
CA ILE A 167 -15.89 -1.43 14.06
C ILE A 167 -14.51 -1.88 13.56
N ILE A 168 -14.23 -1.68 12.27
CA ILE A 168 -12.92 -1.99 11.68
C ILE A 168 -11.83 -1.00 12.08
N ASN A 169 -12.19 0.17 12.59
CA ASN A 169 -11.29 1.28 12.90
C ASN A 169 -11.12 1.47 14.41
N THR A 170 -12.19 1.36 15.19
CA THR A 170 -12.13 1.53 16.65
C THR A 170 -13.19 0.74 17.43
N TYR A 171 -13.09 0.78 18.75
CA TYR A 171 -14.04 0.16 19.67
C TYR A 171 -15.15 1.14 20.07
N PHE A 172 -16.37 0.61 20.20
CA PHE A 172 -17.55 1.33 20.68
C PHE A 172 -18.05 0.69 21.96
N PHE A 173 -18.51 1.52 22.89
CA PHE A 173 -18.87 1.09 24.24
C PHE A 173 -20.22 1.66 24.68
N SER A 174 -20.84 1.01 25.65
CA SER A 174 -21.99 1.53 26.37
C SER A 174 -21.75 1.47 27.87
N ALA A 175 -22.28 2.43 28.61
CA ALA A 175 -22.14 2.49 30.06
C ALA A 175 -23.41 3.08 30.69
N SER A 176 -23.67 2.74 31.95
CA SER A 176 -24.60 3.52 32.77
C SER A 176 -23.94 4.82 33.21
N GLU A 177 -24.76 5.83 33.53
CA GLU A 177 -24.27 7.13 34.01
C GLU A 177 -23.39 6.98 35.27
N GLU A 178 -23.74 6.04 36.15
CA GLU A 178 -22.99 5.72 37.38
C GLU A 178 -21.56 5.22 37.12
N VAL A 179 -21.28 4.67 35.94
CA VAL A 179 -19.95 4.15 35.57
C VAL A 179 -19.01 5.27 35.09
N LEU A 180 -19.56 6.42 34.69
CA LEU A 180 -18.77 7.52 34.17
C LEU A 180 -17.96 8.21 35.29
N PRO A 181 -16.84 8.88 34.94
CA PRO A 181 -16.11 9.73 35.86
C PRO A 181 -16.98 10.88 36.38
N GLU A 182 -16.79 11.29 37.63
CA GLU A 182 -17.57 12.36 38.28
C GLU A 182 -17.44 13.74 37.60
N VAL A 183 -16.40 13.93 36.79
CA VAL A 183 -16.18 15.14 36.00
C VAL A 183 -17.13 15.25 34.79
N VAL A 184 -17.76 14.14 34.38
CA VAL A 184 -18.67 14.10 33.25
C VAL A 184 -20.06 14.55 33.70
N THR A 185 -20.51 15.68 33.19
CA THR A 185 -21.87 16.20 33.43
C THR A 185 -22.71 15.99 32.19
N LEU A 186 -23.78 15.19 32.30
CA LEU A 186 -24.75 14.99 31.24
C LEU A 186 -26.03 15.76 31.57
N ASN A 187 -26.43 16.67 30.67
CA ASN A 187 -27.66 17.44 30.85
C ASN A 187 -28.91 16.59 30.53
N GLU A 188 -28.79 15.71 29.54
CA GLU A 188 -29.87 14.86 29.05
C GLU A 188 -29.33 13.46 28.73
N VAL A 189 -30.14 12.44 28.98
CA VAL A 189 -29.89 11.04 28.63
C VAL A 189 -31.07 10.59 27.77
N PRO A 190 -30.86 9.92 26.63
CA PRO A 190 -29.63 9.29 26.15
C PRO A 190 -28.61 10.26 25.53
N ALA A 191 -27.32 10.00 25.74
CA ALA A 191 -26.22 10.79 25.21
C ALA A 191 -25.09 9.90 24.67
N VAL A 192 -24.29 10.46 23.75
CA VAL A 192 -23.01 9.88 23.34
C VAL A 192 -21.90 10.76 23.87
N VAL A 193 -20.97 10.14 24.59
CA VAL A 193 -19.81 10.82 25.18
C VAL A 193 -18.55 10.29 24.50
N VAL A 194 -17.68 11.21 24.11
CA VAL A 194 -16.40 10.88 23.49
C VAL A 194 -15.28 11.36 24.39
N PHE A 195 -14.40 10.46 24.80
CA PHE A 195 -13.22 10.78 25.59
C PHE A 195 -12.01 10.80 24.68
N LYS A 196 -11.19 11.85 24.78
CA LYS A 196 -9.93 11.99 24.05
C LYS A 196 -9.00 12.93 24.79
N ASP A 197 -7.72 12.55 24.91
CA ASP A 197 -6.66 13.39 25.48
C ASP A 197 -6.97 13.93 26.90
N GLY A 198 -7.71 13.16 27.71
CA GLY A 198 -8.14 13.56 29.05
C GLY A 198 -9.31 14.55 29.09
N ALA A 199 -9.83 14.97 27.95
CA ALA A 199 -11.07 15.71 27.82
C ALA A 199 -12.24 14.80 27.42
N TYR A 200 -13.47 15.27 27.62
CA TYR A 200 -14.67 14.62 27.12
C TYR A 200 -15.54 15.61 26.33
N PHE A 201 -16.27 15.07 25.36
CA PHE A 201 -17.19 15.79 24.50
C PHE A 201 -18.54 15.09 24.53
N VAL A 202 -19.62 15.84 24.70
CA VAL A 202 -20.98 15.30 24.64
C VAL A 202 -21.56 15.62 23.27
N TYR A 203 -22.15 14.62 22.65
CA TYR A 203 -22.85 14.78 21.39
C TYR A 203 -24.15 15.57 21.57
N ASP A 204 -24.28 16.67 20.83
CA ASP A 204 -25.43 17.59 20.89
C ASP A 204 -26.58 17.24 19.93
N GLY A 205 -26.40 16.25 19.04
CA GLY A 205 -27.43 15.84 18.08
C GLY A 205 -27.58 16.74 16.85
N GLU A 206 -26.94 17.91 16.82
CA GLU A 206 -26.95 18.84 15.67
C GLU A 206 -25.85 18.50 14.66
N SER A 207 -24.72 17.96 15.14
CA SER A 207 -23.61 17.50 14.30
C SER A 207 -23.86 16.09 13.76
N CYS A 208 -23.32 15.72 12.60
CA CYS A 208 -23.39 14.32 12.15
C CYS A 208 -22.43 13.44 12.99
N MET A 209 -22.89 12.32 13.54
CA MET A 209 -22.08 11.46 14.43
C MET A 209 -20.82 10.92 13.73
N CYS A 210 -20.85 10.75 12.41
CA CYS A 210 -19.69 10.42 11.58
C CYS A 210 -18.62 11.52 11.56
N LEU A 211 -19.01 12.80 11.62
CA LEU A 211 -18.09 13.94 11.64
C LEU A 211 -17.31 14.01 12.96
N ILE A 212 -17.95 13.68 14.07
CA ILE A 212 -17.29 13.62 15.38
C ILE A 212 -16.31 12.46 15.40
N PHE A 213 -16.66 11.33 14.77
CA PHE A 213 -15.77 10.20 14.62
C PHE A 213 -14.48 10.59 13.88
N GLU A 214 -14.60 11.18 12.68
CA GLU A 214 -13.45 11.64 11.88
C GLU A 214 -12.62 12.71 12.60
N SER A 215 -13.29 13.64 13.29
CA SER A 215 -12.62 14.70 14.06
C SER A 215 -11.81 14.16 15.26
N VAL A 216 -12.29 13.09 15.87
CA VAL A 216 -11.67 12.54 17.08
C VAL A 216 -10.57 11.53 16.74
N THR A 217 -10.70 10.73 15.68
CA THR A 217 -9.70 9.68 15.36
C THR A 217 -8.46 10.15 14.59
N LEU A 218 -8.53 11.24 13.82
CA LEU A 218 -7.44 11.57 12.88
C LEU A 218 -6.46 12.67 13.36
N GLY A 219 -6.58 13.16 14.60
CA GLY A 219 -5.72 14.24 15.12
C GLY A 219 -6.14 15.62 14.59
N LYS A 220 -5.86 16.70 15.34
CA LYS A 220 -6.47 18.04 15.12
C LYS A 220 -6.38 18.56 13.68
N VAL A 221 -5.29 18.30 12.96
CA VAL A 221 -5.10 18.80 11.59
C VAL A 221 -5.90 17.98 10.57
N VAL A 222 -6.00 16.67 10.74
CA VAL A 222 -6.78 15.84 9.83
C VAL A 222 -8.27 15.91 10.18
N ALA A 223 -8.60 16.11 11.45
CA ALA A 223 -9.93 16.45 11.93
C ALA A 223 -10.44 17.76 11.30
N MET A 224 -9.58 18.78 11.28
CA MET A 224 -9.81 20.03 10.58
C MET A 224 -9.98 19.75 9.08
N PHE A 225 -9.08 18.99 8.46
CA PHE A 225 -9.14 18.65 7.03
C PHE A 225 -10.37 17.82 6.64
N MET A 226 -10.85 16.91 7.48
CA MET A 226 -12.08 16.13 7.25
C MET A 226 -13.33 16.98 7.52
N SER A 227 -13.30 17.87 8.53
CA SER A 227 -14.34 18.87 8.74
C SER A 227 -14.42 19.85 7.56
N VAL A 228 -13.28 20.23 6.97
CA VAL A 228 -13.16 21.01 5.74
C VAL A 228 -13.69 20.22 4.56
N LEU A 229 -13.30 18.94 4.42
CA LEU A 229 -13.75 18.07 3.35
C LEU A 229 -15.27 17.95 3.35
N TRP A 230 -15.87 17.70 4.51
CA TRP A 230 -17.32 17.60 4.65
C TRP A 230 -18.04 18.95 4.52
N PHE A 231 -17.51 20.02 5.11
CA PHE A 231 -18.07 21.37 4.98
C PHE A 231 -17.98 21.88 3.53
N LEU A 232 -16.91 21.58 2.79
CA LEU A 232 -16.78 21.90 1.37
C LEU A 232 -17.65 20.99 0.50
N VAL A 233 -17.81 19.70 0.85
CA VAL A 233 -18.75 18.80 0.17
C VAL A 233 -20.20 19.27 0.33
N ASP A 234 -20.57 19.80 1.50
CA ASP A 234 -21.93 20.32 1.76
C ASP A 234 -22.15 21.76 1.27
N LEU A 235 -21.11 22.61 1.21
CA LEU A 235 -21.26 24.03 0.89
C LEU A 235 -20.78 24.42 -0.51
N PHE A 236 -19.65 23.92 -1.03
CA PHE A 236 -19.08 24.41 -2.30
C PHE A 236 -17.94 23.52 -2.86
N PHE A 237 -18.08 23.14 -4.13
CA PHE A 237 -17.08 22.55 -5.06
C PHE A 237 -16.84 21.03 -5.06
N THR A 238 -17.37 20.37 -6.09
CA THR A 238 -16.97 19.02 -6.53
C THR A 238 -16.38 19.01 -7.95
N LEU A 239 -15.70 20.06 -8.40
CA LEU A 239 -15.11 20.09 -9.75
C LEU A 239 -13.59 20.32 -9.77
N ASP A 240 -13.01 21.07 -8.82
CA ASP A 240 -11.62 21.53 -8.96
C ASP A 240 -10.60 20.83 -8.06
N PHE A 241 -11.00 20.33 -6.87
CA PHE A 241 -10.09 19.67 -5.93
C PHE A 241 -10.55 18.29 -5.48
N GLN A 242 -9.58 17.38 -5.33
CA GLN A 242 -9.74 16.09 -4.68
C GLN A 242 -8.87 16.07 -3.43
N PHE A 243 -9.42 15.60 -2.33
CA PHE A 243 -8.74 15.58 -1.04
C PHE A 243 -8.28 14.17 -0.70
N GLY A 244 -7.09 14.07 -0.11
CA GLY A 244 -6.51 12.81 0.31
C GLY A 244 -5.67 13.00 1.57
N TYR A 245 -5.60 11.94 2.37
CA TYR A 245 -4.73 11.87 3.54
C TYR A 245 -3.58 10.90 3.26
N MET A 246 -2.38 11.27 3.69
CA MET A 246 -1.18 10.45 3.57
C MET A 246 -0.53 10.35 4.95
N ASP A 247 -0.28 9.13 5.39
CA ASP A 247 0.48 8.87 6.61
C ASP A 247 1.98 8.89 6.30
N GLY A 248 2.75 9.62 7.11
CA GLY A 248 4.17 9.90 6.88
C GLY A 248 4.46 10.97 5.81
N ASN A 249 5.75 11.27 5.60
CA ASN A 249 6.21 12.31 4.68
C ASN A 249 7.15 11.80 3.57
N ASP A 250 7.45 10.50 3.49
CA ASP A 250 8.45 9.95 2.57
C ASP A 250 8.14 10.26 1.10
N TYR A 251 6.90 10.01 0.66
CA TYR A 251 6.49 10.28 -0.72
C TYR A 251 6.54 11.78 -1.05
N ILE A 252 6.07 12.61 -0.12
CA ILE A 252 6.06 14.07 -0.28
C ILE A 252 7.49 14.62 -0.33
N ASN A 253 8.38 14.13 0.53
CA ASN A 253 9.77 14.55 0.58
C ASN A 253 10.49 14.25 -0.75
N SER A 254 10.22 13.09 -1.36
CA SER A 254 10.70 12.78 -2.72
C SER A 254 10.09 13.70 -3.78
N LEU A 255 8.78 14.00 -3.69
CA LEU A 255 8.10 14.86 -4.64
C LEU A 255 8.63 16.30 -4.63
N ILE A 256 8.79 16.88 -3.44
CA ILE A 256 9.29 18.25 -3.25
C ILE A 256 10.83 18.33 -3.21
N MET A 257 11.50 17.18 -3.19
CA MET A 257 12.96 17.03 -3.04
C MET A 257 13.49 17.79 -1.80
N GLY A 258 12.80 17.66 -0.68
CA GLY A 258 13.02 18.41 0.55
C GLY A 258 12.37 17.72 1.74
N GLU A 259 12.46 18.34 2.92
CA GLU A 259 11.78 17.86 4.12
C GLU A 259 10.58 18.74 4.42
N VAL A 260 9.41 18.11 4.56
CA VAL A 260 8.19 18.80 5.01
C VAL A 260 7.98 18.55 6.50
N THR A 261 7.68 19.63 7.23
CA THR A 261 7.29 19.58 8.63
C THR A 261 5.88 19.01 8.76
N VAL A 262 5.74 17.89 9.47
CA VAL A 262 4.44 17.27 9.75
C VAL A 262 3.87 17.88 11.03
N PRO A 263 2.59 18.30 11.07
CA PRO A 263 1.57 18.20 10.02
C PRO A 263 1.65 19.34 8.98
N SER A 264 1.38 19.02 7.71
CA SER A 264 1.38 19.97 6.59
C SER A 264 0.23 19.71 5.62
N ILE A 265 -0.25 20.77 4.96
CA ILE A 265 -1.19 20.66 3.85
C ILE A 265 -0.45 21.01 2.55
N ILE A 266 -0.68 20.21 1.51
CA ILE A 266 -0.07 20.38 0.19
C ILE A 266 -1.16 20.17 -0.85
N ILE A 267 -1.22 21.05 -1.85
CA ILE A 267 -2.07 20.86 -3.02
C ILE A 267 -1.19 20.33 -4.14
N LEU A 268 -1.53 19.17 -4.70
CA LEU A 268 -0.80 18.51 -5.78
C LEU A 268 -1.67 18.44 -7.02
N ASN A 269 -1.14 18.93 -8.13
CA ASN A 269 -1.66 18.64 -9.46
C ASN A 269 -1.09 17.31 -9.95
N ALA A 270 -1.90 16.25 -9.90
CA ALA A 270 -1.48 14.91 -10.29
C ALA A 270 -1.16 14.77 -11.79
N SER A 271 -1.66 15.67 -12.64
CA SER A 271 -1.47 15.59 -14.10
C SER A 271 -0.07 16.01 -14.54
N ASN A 272 0.55 16.95 -13.82
CA ASN A 272 1.85 17.52 -14.17
C ASN A 272 2.84 17.56 -12.99
N GLU A 273 2.50 16.94 -11.86
CA GLU A 273 3.33 16.87 -10.66
C GLU A 273 3.77 18.23 -10.09
N GLN A 274 3.00 19.29 -10.39
CA GLN A 274 3.16 20.58 -9.73
C GLN A 274 2.53 20.53 -8.35
N TYR A 275 3.16 21.20 -7.39
CA TYR A 275 2.64 21.29 -6.03
C TYR A 275 2.66 22.72 -5.52
N PHE A 276 1.80 22.99 -4.55
CA PHE A 276 1.67 24.27 -3.86
C PHE A 276 1.80 24.02 -2.36
N LEU A 277 2.64 24.84 -1.72
CA LEU A 277 2.83 24.84 -0.28
C LEU A 277 2.27 26.15 0.28
N PRO A 278 1.59 26.12 1.44
CA PRO A 278 1.14 27.35 2.08
C PRO A 278 2.36 28.14 2.59
N SER A 279 2.32 29.45 2.46
CA SER A 279 3.38 30.34 2.95
C SER A 279 3.54 30.31 4.47
N GLU A 280 2.45 30.01 5.18
CA GLU A 280 2.39 29.90 6.64
C GLU A 280 1.69 28.58 7.04
N PRO A 281 2.01 28.02 8.22
CA PRO A 281 1.32 26.85 8.74
C PRO A 281 -0.19 27.11 8.84
N VAL A 282 -0.99 26.19 8.29
CA VAL A 282 -2.45 26.30 8.29
C VAL A 282 -2.97 25.74 9.62
N GLU A 283 -3.43 26.63 10.49
CA GLU A 283 -4.00 26.29 11.80
C GLU A 283 -5.50 26.56 11.89
N THR A 284 -6.07 27.33 10.96
CA THR A 284 -7.50 27.67 10.93
C THR A 284 -8.16 27.37 9.59
N MET A 285 -9.48 27.21 9.61
CA MET A 285 -10.33 27.01 8.41
C MET A 285 -10.18 28.16 7.41
N GLU A 286 -10.17 29.40 7.89
CA GLU A 286 -10.06 30.60 7.04
C GLU A 286 -8.73 30.63 6.28
N GLN A 287 -7.63 30.23 6.93
CA GLN A 287 -6.32 30.13 6.29
C GLN A 287 -6.30 29.05 5.20
N LEU A 288 -6.96 27.92 5.42
CA LEU A 288 -7.05 26.85 4.42
C LEU A 288 -7.84 27.29 3.20
N ILE A 289 -9.00 27.91 3.40
CA ILE A 289 -9.85 28.43 2.32
C ILE A 289 -9.09 29.50 1.52
N HIS A 290 -8.41 30.43 2.21
CA HIS A 290 -7.58 31.44 1.57
C HIS A 290 -6.47 30.81 0.73
N PHE A 291 -5.78 29.80 1.26
CA PHE A 291 -4.75 29.08 0.52
C PHE A 291 -5.32 28.39 -0.73
N MET A 292 -6.43 27.68 -0.63
CA MET A 292 -7.08 27.04 -1.77
C MET A 292 -7.51 28.04 -2.85
N ASN A 293 -8.14 29.15 -2.45
CA ASN A 293 -8.54 30.20 -3.39
C ASN A 293 -7.33 30.84 -4.08
N SER A 294 -6.23 31.04 -3.35
CA SER A 294 -4.99 31.57 -3.95
C SER A 294 -4.41 30.65 -5.05
N VAL A 295 -4.62 29.34 -4.95
CA VAL A 295 -4.24 28.38 -5.98
C VAL A 295 -5.19 28.45 -7.18
N LEU A 296 -6.51 28.53 -6.96
CA LEU A 296 -7.49 28.66 -8.04
C LEU A 296 -7.35 29.98 -8.81
N ASP A 297 -7.11 31.08 -8.09
CA ASP A 297 -6.94 32.42 -8.67
C ASP A 297 -5.56 32.61 -9.34
N GLY A 298 -4.69 31.59 -9.26
CA GLY A 298 -3.35 31.61 -9.86
C GLY A 298 -2.37 32.58 -9.20
N THR A 299 -2.68 33.05 -7.99
CA THR A 299 -1.81 33.96 -7.22
C THR A 299 -0.68 33.22 -6.51
N SER A 300 -0.88 31.94 -6.18
CA SER A 300 0.15 31.07 -5.61
C SER A 300 1.13 30.56 -6.67
N GLN A 301 2.43 30.61 -6.37
CA GLN A 301 3.47 30.12 -7.28
C GLN A 301 3.50 28.59 -7.30
N ALA A 302 3.22 27.98 -8.46
CA ALA A 302 3.38 26.55 -8.67
C ALA A 302 4.86 26.15 -8.57
N GLN A 303 5.14 25.11 -7.80
CA GLN A 303 6.47 24.51 -7.65
C GLN A 303 6.50 23.11 -8.27
N GLY A 304 7.69 22.59 -8.55
CA GLY A 304 7.83 21.25 -9.12
C GLY A 304 7.51 21.18 -10.62
N GLY A 305 6.69 20.22 -11.01
CA GLY A 305 6.37 19.95 -12.40
C GLY A 305 7.02 18.68 -12.96
N ASP A 306 6.63 18.32 -14.18
CA ASP A 306 7.08 17.11 -14.86
C ASP A 306 8.09 17.40 -15.99
N ASN A 307 8.68 18.61 -16.01
CA ASN A 307 9.70 19.00 -16.97
C ASN A 307 10.90 18.04 -16.95
N PHE A 308 11.54 17.81 -18.10
CA PHE A 308 12.68 16.89 -18.22
C PHE A 308 13.78 17.14 -17.18
N PHE A 309 14.19 18.41 -17.01
CA PHE A 309 15.19 18.78 -16.00
C PHE A 309 14.71 18.51 -14.57
N GLN A 310 13.42 18.68 -14.30
CA GLN A 310 12.81 18.42 -13.00
C GLN A 310 12.75 16.91 -12.71
N ARG A 311 12.43 16.09 -13.72
CA ARG A 311 12.48 14.62 -13.62
C ARG A 311 13.90 14.12 -13.35
N LEU A 312 14.89 14.68 -14.06
CA LEU A 312 16.30 14.35 -13.84
C LEU A 312 16.75 14.76 -12.43
N LYS A 313 16.32 15.94 -11.97
CA LYS A 313 16.60 16.42 -10.62
C LYS A 313 15.99 15.51 -9.55
N ARG A 314 14.74 15.04 -9.75
CA ARG A 314 14.09 14.10 -8.83
C ARG A 314 14.80 12.75 -8.81
N LEU A 315 15.16 12.21 -9.97
CA LEU A 315 15.93 10.97 -10.07
C LEU A 315 17.28 11.07 -9.34
N ALA A 316 17.97 12.22 -9.46
CA ALA A 316 19.21 12.46 -8.72
C ALA A 316 18.97 12.59 -7.20
N TYR A 317 17.89 13.24 -6.78
CA TYR A 317 17.51 13.36 -5.37
C TYR A 317 17.18 12.00 -4.75
N ASP A 318 16.33 11.20 -5.40
CA ASP A 318 15.95 9.87 -4.95
C ASP A 318 17.14 8.90 -4.94
N GLY A 319 18.01 9.00 -5.95
CA GLY A 319 19.27 8.27 -5.97
C GLY A 319 20.17 8.64 -4.78
N LYS A 320 20.35 9.94 -4.52
CA LYS A 320 21.15 10.43 -3.39
C LYS A 320 20.55 10.02 -2.05
N SER A 321 19.24 10.17 -1.85
CA SER A 321 18.56 9.83 -0.59
C SER A 321 18.65 8.33 -0.30
N THR A 322 18.47 7.50 -1.32
CA THR A 322 18.61 6.03 -1.23
C THR A 322 20.03 5.64 -0.86
N VAL A 323 21.03 6.16 -1.58
CA VAL A 323 22.45 5.89 -1.29
C VAL A 323 22.77 6.31 0.14
N MET A 324 22.40 7.54 0.53
CA MET A 324 22.66 8.07 1.87
C MET A 324 21.96 7.24 2.97
N SER A 325 20.75 6.75 2.70
CA SER A 325 20.00 5.87 3.61
C SER A 325 20.71 4.53 3.83
N VAL A 326 21.24 3.93 2.76
CA VAL A 326 22.04 2.69 2.84
C VAL A 326 23.31 2.92 3.66
N PHE A 327 24.04 4.02 3.42
CA PHE A 327 25.25 4.34 4.19
C PHE A 327 24.96 4.66 5.65
N ARG A 328 23.83 5.31 5.96
CA ARG A 328 23.39 5.52 7.36
C ARG A 328 23.03 4.21 8.06
N SER A 329 22.40 3.27 7.33
CA SER A 329 21.95 2.00 7.88
C SER A 329 23.09 0.99 8.05
N SER A 330 24.00 0.93 7.07
CA SER A 330 25.17 0.05 7.08
C SER A 330 26.29 0.61 6.19
N PRO A 331 27.28 1.31 6.79
CA PRO A 331 28.38 1.91 6.04
C PRO A 331 29.19 0.88 5.24
N ILE A 332 29.43 -0.30 5.81
CA ILE A 332 30.25 -1.36 5.19
C ILE A 332 29.54 -1.92 3.95
N LEU A 333 28.24 -2.22 4.05
CA LEU A 333 27.46 -2.71 2.92
C LEU A 333 27.34 -1.65 1.81
N GLY A 334 27.18 -0.37 2.18
CA GLY A 334 27.19 0.74 1.23
C GLY A 334 28.49 0.83 0.42
N CYS A 335 29.64 0.72 1.09
CA CYS A 335 30.95 0.70 0.42
C CYS A 335 31.09 -0.47 -0.55
N PHE A 336 30.60 -1.66 -0.21
CA PHE A 336 30.64 -2.81 -1.12
C PHE A 336 29.69 -2.63 -2.31
N LEU A 337 28.44 -2.22 -2.06
CA LEU A 337 27.40 -2.11 -3.07
C LEU A 337 27.71 -1.04 -4.12
N PHE A 338 28.24 0.11 -3.70
CA PHE A 338 28.51 1.24 -4.59
C PHE A 338 29.99 1.41 -4.93
N GLY A 339 30.89 1.17 -3.98
CA GLY A 339 32.32 1.40 -4.17
C GLY A 339 33.00 0.39 -5.09
N LEU A 340 32.66 -0.90 -4.99
CA LEU A 340 33.29 -1.94 -5.82
C LEU A 340 32.95 -1.76 -7.32
N PRO A 341 31.68 -1.54 -7.72
CA PRO A 341 31.36 -1.24 -9.12
C PRO A 341 32.04 0.04 -9.63
N ILE A 342 32.09 1.11 -8.82
CA ILE A 342 32.75 2.37 -9.19
C ILE A 342 34.26 2.15 -9.39
N ALA A 343 34.91 1.36 -8.52
CA ALA A 343 36.33 1.04 -8.64
C ALA A 343 36.64 0.24 -9.91
N VAL A 344 35.80 -0.76 -10.24
CA VAL A 344 35.95 -1.56 -11.46
C VAL A 344 35.78 -0.68 -12.71
N ILE A 345 34.75 0.16 -12.75
CA ILE A 345 34.52 1.10 -13.86
C ILE A 345 35.69 2.07 -13.99
N SER A 346 36.17 2.64 -12.87
CA SER A 346 37.34 3.52 -12.87
C SER A 346 38.58 2.85 -13.42
N LEU A 347 38.82 1.58 -13.10
CA LEU A 347 39.96 0.81 -13.61
C LEU A 347 39.81 0.54 -15.12
N MET A 348 38.60 0.23 -15.59
CA MET A 348 38.32 0.07 -17.01
C MET A 348 38.54 1.37 -17.78
N CYS A 349 38.05 2.50 -17.27
CA CYS A 349 38.28 3.81 -17.87
C CYS A 349 39.77 4.17 -17.89
N TYR A 350 40.50 3.91 -16.80
CA TYR A 350 41.94 4.11 -16.76
C TYR A 350 42.67 3.28 -17.82
N GLY A 351 42.36 1.98 -17.92
CA GLY A 351 42.94 1.09 -18.94
C GLY A 351 42.68 1.56 -20.36
N ILE A 352 41.47 2.05 -20.66
CA ILE A 352 41.11 2.61 -21.98
C ILE A 352 41.90 3.91 -22.25
N CYS A 353 42.06 4.78 -21.25
CA CYS A 353 42.81 6.03 -21.39
C CYS A 353 44.33 5.83 -21.46
N THR A 354 44.89 4.76 -20.88
CA THR A 354 46.32 4.47 -20.92
C THR A 354 46.73 3.63 -22.13
N ALA A 355 45.82 2.85 -22.71
CA ALA A 355 46.08 2.05 -23.90
C ALA A 355 46.31 2.90 -25.16
N SER A 356 45.90 4.18 -25.17
CA SER A 356 46.15 5.11 -26.28
C SER A 356 47.50 5.85 -26.19
N VAL A 357 48.35 5.53 -25.20
CA VAL A 357 49.66 6.19 -24.99
C VAL A 357 50.85 5.25 -25.24
N SER A 358 50.61 3.97 -25.49
CA SER A 358 51.67 2.96 -25.64
C SER A 358 52.07 2.63 -27.09
N ASP A 359 51.52 3.30 -28.10
CA ASP A 359 51.81 2.99 -29.51
C ASP A 359 52.93 3.82 -30.15
N ASP A 360 53.66 4.63 -29.37
CA ASP A 360 54.85 5.37 -29.86
C ASP A 360 56.10 5.08 -28.99
N ALA A 361 56.66 3.88 -29.11
CA ALA A 361 58.08 3.64 -28.79
C ALA A 361 58.60 2.42 -29.57
N SER A 362 59.30 2.74 -30.65
CA SER A 362 60.06 1.89 -31.56
C SER A 362 61.10 0.99 -30.88
N GLU A 363 61.20 -0.24 -31.42
CA GLU A 363 62.41 -1.03 -31.75
C GLU A 363 63.58 -1.06 -30.77
N ASP A 364 63.95 -2.25 -30.27
CA ASP A 364 65.32 -2.79 -30.39
C ASP A 364 65.45 -4.24 -29.83
N LEU A 365 65.79 -5.16 -30.75
CA LEU A 365 66.74 -6.30 -30.69
C LEU A 365 66.85 -7.24 -29.45
N GLU A 366 66.48 -8.53 -29.61
CA GLU A 366 67.39 -9.68 -29.83
C GLU A 366 66.70 -11.06 -29.55
N PRO A 367 66.84 -12.08 -30.42
CA PRO A 367 66.34 -13.44 -30.19
C PRO A 367 67.45 -14.44 -29.83
N LEU A 368 67.27 -15.23 -28.75
CA LEU A 368 68.15 -16.35 -28.42
C LEU A 368 67.54 -17.71 -28.78
N GLN A 369 68.28 -18.42 -29.62
CA GLN A 369 68.09 -19.74 -30.21
C GLN A 369 67.68 -20.84 -29.23
N ARG A 370 66.84 -21.77 -29.72
CA ARG A 370 66.99 -23.20 -29.40
C ARG A 370 66.66 -24.05 -30.62
N GLU A 371 67.70 -24.66 -31.17
CA GLU A 371 67.63 -25.68 -32.22
C GLU A 371 67.09 -27.02 -31.68
N GLY A 372 66.43 -27.78 -32.57
CA GLY A 372 66.72 -29.22 -32.70
C GLY A 372 65.51 -30.17 -32.73
N LEU A 373 65.30 -30.78 -33.91
CA LEU A 373 64.86 -32.17 -34.19
C LEU A 373 63.34 -32.45 -34.01
N THR A 374 62.57 -33.02 -34.94
CA THR A 374 62.76 -33.79 -36.20
C THR A 374 61.50 -33.53 -37.07
N GLU A 375 61.62 -33.20 -38.36
CA GLU A 375 61.38 -34.13 -39.50
C GLU A 375 60.24 -35.12 -39.25
N ASP A 376 59.11 -34.94 -39.95
CA ASP A 376 58.68 -35.89 -41.00
C ASP A 376 57.36 -35.46 -41.68
N GLU A 377 57.48 -35.34 -43.00
CA GLU A 377 56.52 -35.63 -44.08
C GLU A 377 55.50 -34.57 -44.54
N GLU A 378 55.84 -34.10 -45.74
CA GLU A 378 55.11 -33.38 -46.78
C GLU A 378 53.95 -34.18 -47.37
N GLU A 379 53.01 -33.46 -47.99
CA GLU A 379 52.28 -33.72 -49.25
C GLU A 379 51.15 -32.67 -49.26
N GLU A 380 51.40 -31.43 -49.66
CA GLU A 380 51.47 -30.91 -51.05
C GLU A 380 50.30 -31.25 -51.98
N GLU A 381 49.98 -30.22 -52.76
CA GLU A 381 49.25 -30.17 -54.03
C GLU A 381 47.76 -29.79 -53.95
N GLU A 382 47.38 -28.52 -54.16
CA GLU A 382 47.50 -27.64 -55.37
C GLU A 382 46.10 -27.52 -56.02
N GLU A 383 45.53 -26.31 -56.04
CA GLU A 383 45.34 -25.47 -57.25
C GLU A 383 43.93 -25.70 -57.85
N GLU A 384 43.16 -24.75 -58.38
CA GLU A 384 43.38 -23.51 -59.13
C GLU A 384 42.07 -22.69 -59.01
N GLU A 385 42.09 -21.39 -58.70
CA GLU A 385 41.97 -20.23 -59.61
C GLU A 385 41.01 -20.33 -60.82
N ASP A 386 40.08 -19.36 -60.94
CA ASP A 386 40.03 -18.34 -62.03
C ASP A 386 38.65 -17.62 -62.03
N VAL A 387 38.55 -16.39 -61.51
CA VAL A 387 38.41 -15.09 -62.21
C VAL A 387 37.32 -15.01 -63.29
N GLY A 388 36.49 -13.97 -63.22
CA GLY A 388 35.70 -13.54 -64.39
C GLY A 388 34.57 -12.55 -64.10
N GLN A 389 34.89 -11.26 -64.13
CA GLN A 389 34.00 -10.09 -63.97
C GLN A 389 32.94 -9.94 -65.07
N GLY A 390 31.83 -9.23 -64.79
CA GLY A 390 31.03 -8.62 -65.87
C GLY A 390 29.60 -8.12 -65.56
N GLN A 391 29.49 -7.00 -64.84
CA GLN A 391 28.44 -5.95 -64.86
C GLN A 391 27.07 -6.18 -65.56
N LYS A 392 25.96 -5.89 -64.83
CA LYS A 392 24.94 -4.85 -65.17
C LYS A 392 23.91 -4.68 -64.03
N ALA A 393 23.60 -3.42 -63.72
CA ALA A 393 22.74 -2.93 -62.63
C ALA A 393 21.21 -3.05 -62.92
N PRO A 394 20.32 -2.40 -62.13
CA PRO A 394 19.94 -2.65 -60.73
C PRO A 394 18.45 -3.05 -60.63
N MET A 395 18.02 -3.65 -59.51
CA MET A 395 16.58 -3.85 -59.23
C MET A 395 16.25 -3.33 -57.83
N GLU A 396 15.60 -2.16 -57.78
CA GLU A 396 14.93 -1.63 -56.59
C GLU A 396 13.65 -2.42 -56.32
N LEU A 397 13.42 -2.77 -55.05
CA LEU A 397 12.11 -3.10 -54.49
C LEU A 397 12.05 -2.58 -53.05
N LYS A 398 11.59 -1.34 -52.92
CA LYS A 398 11.11 -0.75 -51.66
C LYS A 398 9.64 -0.46 -51.87
N GLY A 399 8.76 -1.28 -51.29
CA GLY A 399 7.32 -1.03 -51.30
C GLY A 399 6.90 -0.18 -50.10
N PRO A 400 6.24 0.96 -50.32
CA PRO A 400 5.37 1.58 -49.32
C PRO A 400 3.91 1.21 -49.61
N ASN A 401 3.17 0.81 -48.57
CA ASN A 401 1.71 0.79 -48.64
C ASN A 401 1.18 2.20 -48.40
N GLU A 402 0.36 2.66 -49.34
CA GLU A 402 -0.34 3.94 -49.36
C GLU A 402 -1.87 3.69 -49.16
N PRO A 403 -2.79 4.68 -49.27
CA PRO A 403 -3.74 5.05 -48.21
C PRO A 403 -5.22 4.86 -48.62
N GLY A 404 -6.16 5.38 -47.82
CA GLY A 404 -7.56 5.53 -48.26
C GLY A 404 -8.46 6.26 -47.28
N LYS A 405 -8.74 7.54 -47.57
CA LYS A 405 -9.94 8.29 -47.14
C LYS A 405 -10.88 8.37 -48.36
N GLU A 406 -12.20 8.27 -48.14
CA GLU A 406 -13.30 8.94 -48.88
C GLU A 406 -14.61 8.61 -48.11
N GLU A 407 -15.32 9.56 -47.51
CA GLU A 407 -16.27 10.57 -48.03
C GLU A 407 -17.77 10.14 -48.02
N LEU A 408 -18.56 11.06 -47.44
CA LEU A 408 -19.96 11.45 -47.64
C LEU A 408 -21.11 10.42 -47.75
N GLY A 409 -22.14 10.64 -46.91
CA GLY A 409 -23.51 10.21 -47.19
C GLY A 409 -24.54 10.60 -46.12
N LYS A 410 -25.10 11.82 -46.20
CA LYS A 410 -26.35 12.20 -45.49
C LYS A 410 -27.53 11.37 -46.00
N LYS A 411 -28.37 10.83 -45.09
CA LYS A 411 -29.83 10.74 -45.32
C LYS A 411 -30.63 10.56 -44.01
N ASN A 412 -31.79 11.19 -44.04
CA ASN A 412 -32.75 11.48 -42.97
C ASN A 412 -33.62 10.28 -42.52
N MET A 413 -34.12 10.39 -41.28
CA MET A 413 -35.51 10.09 -40.83
C MET A 413 -35.97 8.62 -40.71
N LYS A 414 -36.32 8.17 -39.49
CA LYS A 414 -37.72 8.10 -38.94
C LYS A 414 -37.86 7.09 -37.76
N SER A 415 -38.53 7.56 -36.70
CA SER A 415 -39.29 6.90 -35.60
C SER A 415 -39.30 5.37 -35.37
N LYS A 416 -39.20 4.97 -34.08
CA LYS A 416 -40.11 4.14 -33.24
C LYS A 416 -39.30 3.67 -32.01
N LYS A 417 -39.53 4.11 -30.76
CA LYS A 417 -40.62 3.85 -29.79
C LYS A 417 -40.72 2.38 -29.33
N VAL A 418 -40.74 2.21 -27.99
CA VAL A 418 -41.25 1.07 -27.18
C VAL A 418 -40.23 -0.07 -26.97
N ASP A 419 -39.91 -0.58 -25.77
CA ASP A 419 -40.47 -0.55 -24.39
C ASP A 419 -39.36 -0.30 -23.35
#